data_AF-A0A7J3FC64-F1
#
_entry.id   AF-A0A7J3FC64-F1
#
_cell.length_a   1.000
_cell.length_b   1.000
_cell.length_c   1.000
_cell.angle_alpha   90.00
_cell.angle_beta   90.00
_cell.angle_gamma   90.00
#
_symmetry.space_group_name_H-M   'P 1'
#
loop_
_entity.id
_entity.type
_entity.pdbx_description
1 polymer ?
#
loop_
_entity_poly.entity_id
_entity_poly.type
_entity_poly.pdbx_seq_one_letter_code
_entity_poly.pdbx_strand_id
1 'polypeptide(L)' 'MYRPELDALLQRAFQALEDKVKDGPLTDEDLRTVFEIHIAPRLQRMGVSEGFEKRQLEDLIYSKLRDRSKQLNSEHWQRV' A
#
# COMPACT_ATOMS: atom_id res chain seq x y z
N MET A 1 -1.56 15.90 -11.56
CA MET A 1 -1.83 14.83 -12.56
C MET A 1 -0.93 13.64 -12.20
N TYR A 2 -1.37 12.76 -11.30
CA TYR A 2 -0.54 11.62 -10.83
C TYR A 2 -1.30 10.29 -10.82
N ARG A 3 -2.51 10.26 -11.41
CA ARG A 3 -3.45 9.14 -11.25
C ARG A 3 -2.92 7.84 -11.86
N PRO A 4 -2.46 7.82 -13.12
CA PRO A 4 -1.95 6.58 -13.74
C PRO A 4 -0.73 6.02 -13.02
N GLU A 5 0.19 6.89 -12.60
CA GLU A 5 1.40 6.50 -11.88
C GLU A 5 1.05 5.95 -10.50
N LEU A 6 0.13 6.61 -9.78
CA LEU A 6 -0.35 6.17 -8.47
C LEU A 6 -1.07 4.81 -8.55
N ASP A 7 -1.90 4.60 -9.57
CA ASP A 7 -2.58 3.33 -9.77
C ASP A 7 -1.57 2.19 -10.04
N ALA A 8 -0.53 2.46 -10.84
CA ALA A 8 0.55 1.50 -11.07
C ALA A 8 1.39 1.21 -9.80
N LEU A 9 1.58 2.21 -8.93
CA LEU A 9 2.23 2.03 -7.63
C LEU A 9 1.42 1.12 -6.71
N LEU A 10 0.12 1.42 -6.60
CA LEU A 10 -0.80 0.67 -5.78
C LEU A 10 -0.93 -0.78 -6.25
N GLN A 11 -1.01 -1.01 -7.56
CA GLN A 11 -1.09 -2.38 -8.10
C GLN A 11 0.11 -3.23 -7.67
N ARG A 12 1.33 -2.68 -7.72
CA ARG A 12 2.54 -3.40 -7.26
C ARG A 12 2.52 -3.68 -5.76
N ALA A 13 2.08 -2.71 -4.98
CA ALA A 13 1.96 -2.88 -3.53
C ALA A 13 0.88 -3.91 -3.17
N PHE A 14 -0.24 -3.94 -3.90
CA PHE A 14 -1.28 -4.95 -3.72
C PHE A 14 -0.79 -6.35 -4.07
N GLN A 15 0.01 -6.52 -5.13
CA GLN A 15 0.62 -7.80 -5.44
C GLN A 15 1.51 -8.30 -4.30
N ALA A 16 2.29 -7.40 -3.68
CA ALA A 16 3.13 -7.76 -2.53
C ALA A 16 2.29 -8.19 -1.32
N LEU A 17 1.15 -7.53 -1.06
CA LEU A 17 0.21 -7.94 -0.02
C LEU A 17 -0.46 -9.29 -0.32
N GLU A 18 -0.82 -9.55 -1.57
CA GLU A 18 -1.38 -10.84 -2.03
C GLU A 18 -0.41 -11.99 -1.86
N ASP A 19 0.89 -11.75 -2.05
CA ASP A 19 1.90 -12.77 -1.80
C ASP A 19 2.12 -12.95 -0.30
N LYS A 20 2.22 -11.85 0.45
CA LYS A 20 2.47 -11.88 1.90
C LYS A 20 1.32 -12.53 2.69
N VAL A 21 0.07 -12.30 2.29
CA VAL A 21 -1.10 -12.86 3.00
C VAL A 21 -1.12 -14.39 2.96
N LYS A 22 -0.42 -15.03 2.01
CA LYS A 22 -0.32 -16.50 1.97
C LYS A 22 0.48 -17.06 3.15
N ASP A 23 1.38 -16.27 3.73
CA ASP A 23 2.22 -16.68 4.87
C ASP A 23 1.54 -16.44 6.23
N GLY A 24 0.54 -15.56 6.28
CA GLY A 24 -0.20 -15.22 7.49
C GLY A 24 -1.08 -13.98 7.33
N PRO A 25 -1.92 -13.66 8.33
CA PRO A 25 -2.72 -12.44 8.33
C PRO A 25 -1.83 -11.19 8.25
N LEU A 26 -2.19 -10.26 7.36
CA LEU A 26 -1.51 -8.99 7.18
C LEU A 26 -1.74 -8.08 8.38
N THR A 27 -0.67 -7.45 8.84
CA THR A 27 -0.65 -6.49 9.97
C THR A 27 -0.32 -5.08 9.49
N ASP A 28 -0.53 -4.08 10.36
CA ASP A 28 -0.15 -2.69 10.06
C ASP A 28 1.37 -2.55 9.80
N GLU A 29 2.22 -3.41 10.38
CA GLU A 29 3.66 -3.45 10.12
C GLU A 29 3.97 -3.94 8.70
N ASP A 30 3.22 -4.93 8.20
CA ASP A 30 3.34 -5.38 6.81
C ASP A 30 2.96 -4.27 5.82
N LEU A 31 1.90 -3.50 6.12
CA LEU A 31 1.50 -2.37 5.29
C LEU A 31 2.58 -1.30 5.23
N ARG A 32 3.17 -0.98 6.39
CA ARG A 32 4.29 -0.03 6.47
C ARG A 32 5.49 -0.52 5.66
N THR A 33 5.86 -1.79 5.79
CA THR A 33 6.97 -2.40 5.05
C THR A 33 6.74 -2.33 3.55
N VAL A 34 5.53 -2.70 3.10
CA VAL A 34 5.15 -2.62 1.68
C VAL A 34 5.20 -1.18 1.17
N PHE A 35 4.73 -0.22 1.96
CA PHE A 35 4.80 1.19 1.63
C PHE A 35 6.26 1.67 1.47
N GLU A 36 7.11 1.39 2.46
CA GLU A 36 8.52 1.81 2.47
C GLU A 36 9.32 1.20 1.31
N ILE A 37 9.05 -0.05 0.94
CA ILE A 37 9.78 -0.74 -0.14
C ILE A 37 9.25 -0.36 -1.52
N HIS A 38 7.93 -0.35 -1.72
CA HIS A 38 7.33 -0.26 -3.06
C HIS A 38 6.84 1.14 -3.43
N ILE A 39 6.54 1.99 -2.45
CA ILE A 39 5.85 3.27 -2.70
C ILE A 39 6.75 4.45 -2.43
N ALA A 40 7.30 4.56 -1.20
CA ALA A 40 8.10 5.72 -0.79
C ALA A 40 9.25 6.09 -1.77
N PRO A 41 10.04 5.13 -2.31
CA PRO A 41 11.13 5.46 -3.23
C PRO A 41 10.63 6.03 -4.56
N ARG A 42 9.41 5.69 -4.96
CA ARG A 42 8.82 6.15 -6.22
C ARG A 42 8.12 7.50 -6.05
N LEU A 43 7.48 7.74 -4.91
CA LEU A 43 6.97 9.07 -4.57
C LEU A 43 8.10 10.12 -4.55
N GLN A 44 9.26 9.78 -3.99
CA GLN A 44 10.44 10.64 -4.03
C GLN A 44 10.89 10.93 -5.47
N ARG A 45 10.91 9.91 -6.35
CA ARG A 45 11.28 10.07 -7.77
C ARG A 45 10.27 10.88 -8.59
N MET A 46 9.00 10.88 -8.18
CA MET A 46 7.95 11.70 -8.82
C MET A 46 8.05 13.18 -8.45
N GLY A 47 9.05 13.57 -7.63
CA GLY A 47 9.22 14.96 -7.21
C GLY A 47 8.12 15.44 -6.27
N VAL A 48 7.42 14.50 -5.60
CA VAL A 48 6.45 14.83 -4.55
C VAL A 48 7.21 15.50 -3.41
N SER A 49 7.20 16.83 -3.41
CA SER A 49 7.93 17.65 -2.45
C SER A 49 7.41 17.41 -1.04
N GLU A 50 8.32 17.44 -0.06
CA GLU A 50 7.93 17.32 1.34
C GLU A 50 6.96 18.43 1.74
N GLY A 51 5.85 18.06 2.38
CA GLY A 51 4.80 19.01 2.74
C GLY A 51 3.41 18.38 2.82
N PHE A 52 2.39 19.23 2.76
CA PHE A 52 0.99 18.84 2.90
C PHE A 52 0.52 17.88 1.80
N GLU A 53 0.90 18.11 0.55
CA GLU A 53 0.57 17.21 -0.57
C GLU A 53 1.15 15.81 -0.38
N LYS A 54 2.42 15.69 0.06
CA LYS A 54 3.03 14.39 0.35
C LYS A 54 2.24 13.65 1.42
N ARG A 55 1.92 14.31 2.53
CA ARG A 55 1.14 13.69 3.62
C ARG A 55 -0.24 13.22 3.15
N GLN A 56 -0.96 14.06 2.40
CA GLN A 56 -2.26 13.66 1.85
C GLN A 56 -2.16 12.45 0.91
N LEU A 57 -1.11 12.40 0.09
CA LEU A 57 -0.87 11.29 -0.81
C LEU A 57 -0.51 10.01 -0.05
N GLU A 58 0.33 10.12 0.98
CA GLU A 58 0.69 9.01 1.87
C GLU A 58 -0.55 8.48 2.60
N ASP A 59 -1.38 9.36 3.17
CA ASP A 59 -2.63 8.99 3.85
C ASP A 59 -3.60 8.27 2.90
N LEU A 60 -3.75 8.78 1.67
CA LEU A 60 -4.58 8.15 0.64
C LEU A 60 -4.08 6.73 0.30
N ILE A 61 -2.76 6.57 0.17
CA ILE A 61 -2.14 5.28 -0.14
C ILE A 61 -2.33 4.31 1.03
N TYR A 62 -2.04 4.74 2.26
CA TYR A 62 -2.23 3.91 3.44
C TYR A 62 -3.67 3.48 3.61
N SER A 63 -4.63 4.37 3.33
CA SER A 63 -6.06 4.03 3.33
C SER A 63 -6.36 2.88 2.36
N LYS A 64 -5.86 2.97 1.13
CA LYS A 64 -6.03 1.93 0.10
C LYS A 64 -5.34 0.61 0.47
N LEU A 65 -4.12 0.65 1.02
CA LEU A 65 -3.42 -0.55 1.50
C LEU A 65 -4.19 -1.21 2.64
N ARG A 66 -4.70 -0.43 3.58
CA ARG A 66 -5.48 -0.92 4.72
C ARG A 66 -6.76 -1.60 4.24
N ASP A 67 -7.50 -0.98 3.33
CA ASP A 67 -8.71 -1.57 2.76
C ASP A 67 -8.43 -2.88 2.03
N ARG A 68 -7.38 -2.91 1.19
CA ARG A 68 -6.98 -4.15 0.51
C ARG A 68 -6.53 -5.24 1.50
N SER A 69 -5.82 -4.88 2.56
CA SER A 69 -5.39 -5.84 3.59
C SER A 69 -6.55 -6.46 4.34
N LYS A 70 -7.59 -5.68 4.68
CA LYS A 70 -8.80 -6.18 5.35
C LYS A 70 -9.54 -7.16 4.44
N GLN A 71 -9.63 -6.83 3.15
CA GLN A 71 -10.23 -7.71 2.15
C GLN A 71 -9.45 -9.03 2.06
N LEU A 72 -8.14 -8.97 1.85
CA LEU A 72 -7.29 -10.17 1.73
C LEU A 72 -7.30 -11.02 2.99
N ASN A 73 -7.20 -10.40 4.18
CA ASN A 73 -7.31 -11.11 5.44
C ASN A 73 -8.67 -11.80 5.58
N SER A 74 -9.75 -11.18 5.10
CA SER A 74 -11.07 -11.80 5.13
C SER A 74 -11.19 -12.94 4.13
N GLU A 75 -10.60 -12.82 2.94
CA GLU A 75 -10.64 -13.84 1.89
C GLU A 75 -9.80 -15.08 2.25
N HIS A 76 -8.64 -14.88 2.88
CA HIS A 76 -7.67 -15.95 3.16
C HIS A 76 -7.73 -16.51 4.59
N TRP A 77 -8.11 -15.67 5.56
CA TRP A 77 -7.99 -15.98 6.98
C TRP A 77 -9.28 -15.72 7.77
N GLN A 78 -10.43 -15.64 7.10
CA GLN A 78 -11.71 -15.68 7.82
C GLN A 78 -11.74 -16.94 8.68
N ARG A 79 -11.77 -16.73 10.00
CA ARG A 79 -12.10 -17.76 10.98
C ARG A 79 -13.41 -18.42 10.55
N VAL A 80 -13.31 -19.69 10.15
CA VAL A 80 -14.38 -20.66 10.46
C VAL A 80 -14.49 -20.78 11.97
#